data_AF-A0A4R4TXL2-F1
#
_entry.id   AF-A0A4R4TXL2-F1
#
_cell.length_a   1.000
_cell.length_b   1.000
_cell.length_c   1.000
_cell.angle_alpha   90.00
_cell.angle_beta   90.00
_cell.angle_gamma   90.00
#
_symmetry.space_group_name_H-M   'P 1'
#
loop_
_entity.id
_entity.type
_entity.pdbx_description
1 polymer ?
#
loop_
_entity_poly.entity_id
_entity_poly.type
_entity_poly.pdbx_seq_one_letter_code
_entity_poly.pdbx_strand_id
1 'polypeptide(L)'
;MIRPAIRIPRLRPEIPDGERDRGQIVEFTGMLPLILMVLVLVWEAFLIGWSMTYTTHSANEGARIAAVGGDREEVEAAAIKRVSGRFADDDSFEVEYPTGARCDGAGPRDPDCGYVRVSIKPPLVLKGFTLPFTVSHRSKIVYEGEG
;
A
#
# COMPACT_ATOMS: atom_id res chain seq x y z
N MET A 1 36.80 37.82 73.73
CA MET A 1 37.59 37.66 72.49
C MET A 1 37.03 36.43 71.77
N ILE A 2 36.12 36.60 70.79
CA ILE A 2 35.54 35.49 70.02
C ILE A 2 35.45 35.96 68.57
N ARG A 3 36.27 35.39 67.68
CA ARG A 3 36.19 35.64 66.23
C ARG A 3 35.20 34.63 65.62
N PRO A 4 34.21 35.06 64.84
CA PRO A 4 33.33 34.13 64.15
C PRO A 4 34.08 33.46 62.99
N ALA A 5 33.95 32.14 62.90
CA ALA A 5 34.48 31.36 61.79
C ALA A 5 33.55 31.50 60.58
N ILE A 6 34.01 32.18 59.53
CA ILE A 6 33.31 32.25 58.24
C ILE A 6 33.49 30.90 57.53
N ARG A 7 32.40 30.13 57.40
CA ARG A 7 32.37 28.89 56.62
C ARG A 7 32.16 29.23 55.15
N ILE A 8 33.23 29.21 54.36
CA ILE A 8 33.15 29.40 52.91
C ILE A 8 32.57 28.11 52.30
N PRO A 9 31.45 28.17 51.56
CA PRO A 9 30.96 27.01 50.83
C PRO A 9 31.94 26.67 49.72
N ARG A 10 32.43 25.44 49.67
CA ARG A 10 33.20 24.97 48.52
C ARG A 10 32.24 24.89 47.33
N LEU A 11 32.40 25.77 46.33
CA LEU A 11 31.81 25.51 45.02
C LEU A 11 32.43 24.22 44.49
N ARG A 12 31.61 23.17 44.40
CA ARG A 12 31.96 21.98 43.65
C ARG A 12 31.95 22.39 42.17
N PRO A 13 33.05 22.22 41.43
CA PRO A 13 33.01 22.45 39.99
C PRO A 13 32.04 21.43 39.39
N GLU A 14 30.92 21.89 38.86
CA GLU A 14 30.08 21.08 37.98
C GLU A 14 30.89 20.87 36.69
N ILE A 15 31.31 19.63 36.47
CA ILE A 15 31.85 19.21 35.17
C ILE A 15 30.73 19.48 34.15
N PRO A 16 30.98 20.18 33.03
CA PRO A 16 29.93 20.47 32.06
C PRO A 16 29.34 19.15 31.53
N ASP A 17 28.02 18.99 31.62
CA ASP A 17 27.27 17.80 31.16
C ASP A 17 27.32 17.55 29.63
N GLY A 18 28.17 18.26 28.89
CA GLY A 18 28.23 18.21 27.42
C GLY A 18 28.64 16.87 26.84
N GLU A 19 29.30 16.00 27.61
CA GLU A 19 29.62 14.63 27.19
C GLU A 19 28.44 13.66 27.34
N ARG A 20 27.50 13.91 28.26
CA ARG A 20 26.29 13.08 28.43
C ARG A 20 25.30 13.27 27.28
N ASP A 21 25.08 14.52 26.85
CA ASP A 21 24.17 14.81 25.73
C ASP A 21 24.67 14.26 24.39
N ARG A 22 25.99 14.22 24.18
CA ARG A 22 26.59 13.64 22.96
C ARG A 22 26.44 12.11 22.92
N GLY A 23 26.52 11.44 24.08
CA GLY A 23 26.29 10.00 24.22
C GLY A 23 24.90 9.56 23.77
N GLN A 24 23.87 10.33 24.15
CA GLN A 24 22.48 10.02 23.79
C GLN A 24 22.19 10.11 22.28
N ILE A 25 22.80 11.09 21.58
CA ILE A 25 22.63 11.25 20.14
C ILE A 25 23.32 10.11 19.37
N VAL A 26 24.50 9.67 19.81
CA VAL A 26 25.23 8.58 19.13
C VAL A 26 24.56 7.22 19.32
N GLU A 27 24.00 6.96 20.51
CA GLU A 27 23.22 5.75 20.79
C GLU A 27 21.93 5.72 19.95
N PHE A 28 21.21 6.84 19.86
CA PHE A 28 20.00 6.94 19.05
C PHE A 28 20.27 6.81 17.55
N THR A 29 21.34 7.42 17.06
CA THR A 29 21.75 7.34 15.65
C THR A 29 22.10 5.91 15.25
N GLY A 30 22.59 5.08 16.18
CA GLY A 30 22.82 3.65 15.95
C GLY A 30 21.54 2.85 15.67
N MET A 31 20.42 3.19 16.30
CA MET A 31 19.12 2.52 16.08
C MET A 31 18.31 3.10 14.93
N LEU A 32 18.58 4.35 14.53
CA LEU A 32 17.84 5.05 13.49
C LEU A 32 17.73 4.26 12.16
N PRO A 33 18.78 3.61 11.61
CA PRO A 33 18.68 2.82 10.38
C PRO A 33 17.70 1.65 10.52
N LEU A 34 17.68 0.98 11.68
CA LEU A 34 16.76 -0.13 11.94
C LEU A 34 15.32 0.36 12.03
N ILE A 35 15.09 1.48 12.73
CA ILE A 35 13.75 2.09 12.85
C ILE A 35 13.22 2.48 11.47
N LEU A 36 14.04 3.13 10.64
CA LEU A 36 13.65 3.51 9.29
C LEU A 36 13.36 2.29 8.41
N MET A 37 14.16 1.22 8.51
CA MET A 37 13.91 -0.02 7.78
C MET A 37 12.55 -0.62 8.16
N VAL A 38 12.25 -0.73 9.46
CA VAL A 38 10.96 -1.25 9.94
C VAL A 38 9.81 -0.34 9.50
N LEU A 39 9.99 0.98 9.56
CA LEU A 39 8.99 1.94 9.11
C LEU A 39 8.67 1.77 7.62
N VAL A 40 9.71 1.59 6.78
CA VAL A 40 9.53 1.29 5.35
C VAL A 40 8.78 -0.03 5.18
N LEU A 41 9.15 -1.10 5.88
CA LEU A 41 8.45 -2.39 5.76
C LEU A 41 6.97 -2.32 6.18
N VAL A 42 6.66 -1.61 7.26
CA VAL A 42 5.28 -1.36 7.69
C VAL A 42 4.53 -0.56 6.63
N TRP A 43 5.19 0.46 6.07
CA TRP A 43 4.63 1.25 4.98
C TRP A 43 4.37 0.41 3.72
N GLU A 44 5.30 -0.46 3.33
CA GLU A 44 5.11 -1.36 2.18
C GLU A 44 3.94 -2.32 2.43
N ALA A 45 3.85 -2.91 3.62
CA ALA A 45 2.72 -3.78 3.99
C ALA A 45 1.38 -3.02 3.94
N PHE A 46 1.38 -1.74 4.36
CA PHE A 46 0.21 -0.88 4.23
C PHE A 46 -0.19 -0.65 2.77
N LEU A 47 0.74 -0.31 1.87
CA LEU A 47 0.46 -0.12 0.45
C LEU A 47 -0.08 -1.39 -0.23
N ILE A 48 0.45 -2.56 0.15
CA ILE A 48 -0.05 -3.86 -0.32
C ILE A 48 -1.49 -4.08 0.16
N GLY A 49 -1.76 -3.89 1.47
CA GLY A 49 -3.11 -4.02 2.01
C GLY A 49 -4.10 -3.05 1.35
N TRP A 50 -3.67 -1.82 1.08
CA TRP A 50 -4.48 -0.82 0.40
C TRP A 50 -4.85 -1.24 -1.03
N SER A 51 -3.89 -1.83 -1.76
CA SER A 51 -4.15 -2.35 -3.11
C SER A 51 -5.21 -3.47 -3.12
N MET A 52 -5.25 -4.34 -2.09
CA MET A 52 -6.28 -5.38 -1.95
C MET A 52 -7.68 -4.79 -1.83
N THR A 53 -7.82 -3.69 -1.08
CA THR A 53 -9.07 -2.94 -0.97
C THR A 53 -9.47 -2.36 -2.33
N TYR A 54 -8.55 -1.70 -3.03
CA TYR A 54 -8.82 -1.13 -4.36
C TYR A 54 -9.18 -2.17 -5.42
N THR A 55 -8.45 -3.28 -5.52
CA THR A 55 -8.79 -4.35 -6.48
C THR A 55 -10.19 -4.90 -6.23
N THR A 56 -10.58 -5.05 -4.96
CA THR A 56 -11.90 -5.58 -4.60
C THR A 56 -13.02 -4.63 -4.99
N HIS A 57 -12.92 -3.35 -4.62
CA HIS A 57 -13.95 -2.36 -4.96
C HIS A 57 -14.07 -2.11 -6.46
N SER A 58 -12.94 -2.17 -7.17
CA SER A 58 -12.90 -1.97 -8.63
C SER A 58 -13.50 -3.16 -9.36
N ALA A 59 -13.14 -4.40 -8.98
CA ALA A 59 -13.68 -5.61 -9.58
C ALA A 59 -15.19 -5.73 -9.36
N ASN A 60 -15.69 -5.38 -8.17
CA ASN A 60 -17.12 -5.40 -7.88
C ASN A 60 -17.89 -4.36 -8.70
N GLU A 61 -17.34 -3.16 -8.90
CA GLU A 61 -18.00 -2.15 -9.73
C GLU A 61 -18.01 -2.54 -11.21
N GLY A 62 -16.88 -3.06 -11.71
CA GLY A 62 -16.81 -3.61 -13.07
C GLY A 62 -17.82 -4.75 -13.26
N ALA A 63 -17.93 -5.67 -12.30
CA ALA A 63 -18.89 -6.76 -12.36
C ALA A 63 -20.34 -6.27 -12.34
N ARG A 64 -20.65 -5.18 -11.63
CA ARG A 64 -21.97 -4.55 -11.63
C ARG A 64 -22.34 -3.97 -12.99
N ILE A 65 -21.40 -3.30 -13.66
CA ILE A 65 -21.64 -2.76 -15.01
C ILE A 65 -21.75 -3.90 -16.03
N ALA A 66 -20.90 -4.92 -15.92
CA ALA A 66 -20.99 -6.10 -16.77
C ALA A 66 -22.33 -6.83 -16.59
N ALA A 67 -22.87 -6.89 -15.37
CA ALA A 67 -24.15 -7.54 -15.06
C ALA A 67 -25.36 -6.88 -15.74
N VAL A 68 -25.29 -5.57 -16.01
CA VAL A 68 -26.35 -4.83 -16.73
C VAL A 68 -26.09 -4.76 -18.24
N GLY A 69 -25.15 -5.55 -18.76
CA GLY A 69 -24.85 -5.64 -20.18
C GLY A 69 -23.88 -4.58 -20.68
N GLY A 70 -23.12 -3.94 -19.79
CA GLY A 70 -22.10 -2.97 -20.17
C GLY A 70 -21.00 -3.59 -21.04
N ASP A 71 -20.50 -2.82 -21.98
CA ASP A 71 -19.41 -3.25 -22.85
C ASP A 71 -18.05 -3.21 -22.13
N ARG A 72 -16.98 -3.59 -22.86
CA ARG A 72 -15.65 -3.65 -22.27
C ARG A 72 -15.15 -2.28 -21.79
N GLU A 73 -15.39 -1.23 -22.57
CA GLU A 73 -14.92 0.12 -22.25
C GLU A 73 -15.65 0.67 -21.03
N GLU A 74 -16.97 0.45 -20.95
CA GLU A 74 -17.79 0.83 -19.81
C GLU A 74 -17.39 0.11 -18.52
N VAL A 75 -17.09 -1.20 -18.60
CA VAL A 75 -16.62 -1.99 -17.45
C VAL A 75 -15.25 -1.52 -16.97
N GLU A 76 -14.32 -1.26 -17.88
CA GLU A 76 -12.98 -0.74 -17.56
C GLU A 76 -13.07 0.66 -16.93
N ALA A 77 -13.88 1.56 -17.50
CA ALA A 77 -14.11 2.90 -16.97
C ALA A 77 -14.76 2.89 -15.57
N ALA A 78 -15.67 1.95 -15.31
CA ALA A 78 -16.30 1.79 -14.02
C ALA A 78 -15.35 1.24 -12.95
N ALA A 79 -14.48 0.29 -13.33
CA ALA A 79 -13.47 -0.27 -12.45
C ALA A 79 -12.42 0.78 -12.06
N ILE A 80 -11.86 1.53 -13.02
CA ILE A 80 -10.80 2.51 -12.75
C ILE A 80 -11.27 3.69 -11.89
N LYS A 81 -12.56 4.05 -11.95
CA LYS A 81 -13.16 5.13 -11.14
C LYS A 81 -13.00 4.92 -9.63
N ARG A 82 -12.74 3.70 -9.18
CA ARG A 82 -12.57 3.35 -7.75
C ARG A 82 -11.12 3.47 -7.26
N VAL A 83 -10.20 3.79 -8.14
CA VAL A 83 -8.77 3.89 -7.85
C VAL A 83 -8.30 5.32 -8.14
N SER A 84 -7.28 5.78 -7.41
CA SER A 84 -6.75 7.13 -7.58
C SER A 84 -5.25 7.21 -7.36
N GLY A 85 -4.65 8.31 -7.82
CA GLY A 85 -3.22 8.56 -7.73
C GLY A 85 -2.42 7.48 -8.46
N ARG A 86 -1.26 7.13 -7.91
CA ARG A 86 -0.31 6.17 -8.53
C ARG A 86 -0.85 4.76 -8.69
N PHE A 87 -1.93 4.40 -8.00
CA PHE A 87 -2.56 3.10 -8.15
C PHE A 87 -3.39 3.00 -9.45
N ALA A 88 -3.74 4.15 -10.05
CA ALA A 88 -4.51 4.24 -11.29
C ALA A 88 -3.62 4.54 -12.51
N ASP A 89 -2.29 4.53 -12.35
CA ASP A 89 -1.36 4.67 -13.48
C ASP A 89 -1.53 3.47 -14.44
N ASP A 90 -1.45 3.71 -15.76
CA ASP A 90 -1.69 2.69 -16.80
C ASP A 90 -0.78 1.46 -16.68
N ASP A 91 0.42 1.60 -16.10
CA ASP A 91 1.36 0.51 -15.89
C ASP A 91 1.04 -0.35 -14.65
N SER A 92 0.21 0.20 -13.76
CA SER A 92 -0.06 -0.29 -12.43
C SER A 92 -1.44 -0.92 -12.31
N PHE A 93 -2.41 -0.47 -13.11
CA PHE A 93 -3.79 -0.93 -13.09
C PHE A 93 -4.15 -1.72 -14.36
N GLU A 94 -4.64 -2.93 -14.20
CA GLU A 94 -5.06 -3.79 -15.31
C GLU A 94 -6.43 -4.41 -15.02
N VAL A 95 -7.30 -4.40 -16.03
CA VAL A 95 -8.65 -4.99 -15.96
C VAL A 95 -8.77 -6.06 -17.03
N GLU A 96 -9.21 -7.23 -16.60
CA GLU A 96 -9.45 -8.39 -17.46
C GLU A 96 -10.93 -8.76 -17.39
N TYR A 97 -11.60 -8.62 -18.54
CA TYR A 97 -13.01 -8.93 -18.74
C TYR A 97 -13.18 -9.67 -20.08
N PRO A 98 -12.95 -10.99 -20.11
CA PRO A 98 -13.06 -11.77 -21.34
C PRO A 98 -14.54 -11.96 -21.73
N THR A 99 -14.88 -11.62 -22.97
CA THR A 99 -16.22 -11.77 -23.57
C THR A 99 -16.16 -12.39 -24.98
N GLY A 100 -17.32 -12.76 -25.53
CA GLY A 100 -17.47 -13.28 -26.90
C GLY A 100 -16.86 -14.66 -27.11
N ALA A 101 -16.21 -14.86 -28.26
CA ALA A 101 -15.82 -16.19 -28.76
C ALA A 101 -14.97 -17.05 -27.79
N ARG A 102 -14.21 -16.42 -26.88
CA ARG A 102 -13.42 -17.11 -25.84
C ARG A 102 -14.30 -17.72 -24.73
N CYS A 103 -15.51 -17.20 -24.54
CA CYS A 103 -16.49 -17.66 -23.57
C CYS A 103 -17.63 -18.48 -24.20
N ASP A 104 -17.88 -18.29 -25.51
CA ASP A 104 -18.91 -18.99 -26.28
C ASP A 104 -18.57 -20.47 -26.59
N GLY A 105 -17.37 -20.93 -26.20
CA GLY A 105 -16.96 -22.33 -26.34
C GLY A 105 -16.29 -22.68 -27.67
N ALA A 106 -15.90 -21.68 -28.47
CA ALA A 106 -15.22 -21.86 -29.76
C ALA A 106 -13.70 -22.12 -29.63
N GLY A 107 -13.24 -22.71 -28.52
CA GLY A 107 -11.83 -22.95 -28.23
C GLY A 107 -11.56 -23.22 -26.74
N PRO A 108 -10.29 -23.17 -26.30
CA PRO A 108 -9.94 -23.23 -24.87
C PRO A 108 -10.69 -22.14 -24.12
N ARG A 109 -11.52 -22.53 -23.15
CA ARG A 109 -12.28 -21.57 -22.35
C ARG A 109 -11.35 -20.84 -21.40
N ASP A 110 -11.47 -19.52 -21.40
CA ASP A 110 -10.80 -18.69 -20.42
C ASP A 110 -11.43 -18.93 -19.04
N PRO A 111 -10.63 -19.21 -17.98
CA PRO A 111 -11.16 -19.44 -16.64
C PRO A 111 -11.86 -18.19 -16.05
N ASP A 112 -11.62 -17.00 -16.60
CA ASP A 112 -12.22 -15.75 -16.13
C ASP A 112 -13.47 -15.35 -16.91
N CYS A 113 -13.97 -16.21 -17.81
CA CYS A 113 -15.29 -16.04 -18.41
C CYS A 113 -16.39 -15.96 -17.34
N GLY A 114 -17.15 -14.85 -17.36
CA GLY A 114 -18.18 -14.57 -16.36
C GLY A 114 -17.66 -13.89 -15.07
N TYR A 115 -16.41 -13.45 -15.07
CA TYR A 115 -15.80 -12.68 -13.99
C TYR A 115 -15.21 -11.38 -14.53
N VAL A 116 -15.12 -10.38 -13.66
CA VAL A 116 -14.24 -9.22 -13.85
C VAL A 116 -13.05 -9.39 -12.91
N ARG A 117 -11.84 -9.45 -13.47
CA ARG A 117 -10.60 -9.47 -12.71
C ARG A 117 -9.94 -8.11 -12.78
N VAL A 118 -9.52 -7.61 -11.62
CA VAL A 118 -8.71 -6.40 -11.52
C VAL A 118 -7.39 -6.74 -10.86
N SER A 119 -6.30 -6.31 -11.48
CA SER A 119 -4.92 -6.50 -11.02
C SER A 119 -4.27 -5.14 -10.79
N ILE A 120 -3.70 -4.96 -9.60
CA ILE A 120 -2.97 -3.73 -9.24
C ILE A 120 -1.55 -4.09 -8.81
N LYS A 121 -0.57 -3.37 -9.35
CA LYS A 121 0.81 -3.33 -8.86
C LYS A 121 0.91 -2.23 -7.80
N PRO A 122 1.20 -2.58 -6.53
CA PRO A 122 1.35 -1.56 -5.50
C PRO A 122 2.53 -0.62 -5.82
N PRO A 123 2.40 0.70 -5.60
CA PRO A 123 3.46 1.67 -5.87
C PRO A 123 4.49 1.66 -4.73
N LEU A 124 5.29 0.60 -4.64
CA LEU A 124 6.27 0.39 -3.57
C LEU A 124 7.34 1.50 -3.55
N VAL A 125 7.82 1.86 -2.36
CA VAL A 125 8.84 2.90 -2.16
C VAL A 125 10.18 2.41 -2.70
N LEU A 126 10.49 1.14 -2.50
CA LEU A 126 11.71 0.49 -2.99
C LEU A 126 11.57 0.01 -4.44
N LYS A 127 11.47 0.94 -5.40
CA LYS A 127 11.34 0.64 -6.84
C LYS A 127 12.49 -0.19 -7.43
N GLY A 128 13.68 -0.14 -6.84
CA GLY A 128 14.88 -0.83 -7.30
C GLY A 128 14.88 -2.34 -7.05
N PHE A 129 13.92 -2.83 -6.25
CA PHE A 129 13.67 -4.25 -6.08
C PHE A 129 12.44 -4.57 -6.94
N THR A 130 12.64 -5.20 -8.11
CA THR A 130 11.55 -5.62 -9.00
C THR A 130 10.77 -6.74 -8.32
N LEU A 131 9.88 -6.35 -7.43
CA LEU A 131 9.06 -7.29 -6.69
C LEU A 131 7.92 -7.75 -7.57
N PRO A 132 7.76 -9.06 -7.83
CA PRO A 132 6.70 -9.60 -8.69
C PRO A 132 5.37 -9.67 -7.94
N PHE A 133 5.03 -8.64 -7.15
CA PHE A 133 3.81 -8.62 -6.35
C PHE A 133 2.72 -7.87 -7.11
N THR A 134 1.91 -8.62 -7.84
CA THR A 134 0.62 -8.17 -8.35
C THR A 134 -0.47 -8.65 -7.42
N VAL A 135 -1.31 -7.73 -6.96
CA VAL A 135 -2.52 -8.09 -6.20
C VAL A 135 -3.67 -8.17 -7.20
N SER A 136 -4.32 -9.33 -7.27
CA SER A 136 -5.45 -9.56 -8.19
C SER A 136 -6.69 -9.97 -7.41
N HIS A 137 -7.85 -9.45 -7.80
CA HIS A 137 -9.14 -9.88 -7.28
C HIS A 137 -10.13 -10.18 -8.41
N ARG A 138 -10.99 -11.19 -8.22
CA ARG A 138 -12.02 -11.59 -9.18
C ARG A 138 -13.40 -11.42 -8.57
N SER A 139 -14.28 -10.73 -9.29
CA SER A 139 -15.69 -10.62 -8.93
C SER A 139 -16.55 -11.31 -9.98
N LYS A 140 -17.51 -12.12 -9.54
CA LYS A 140 -18.40 -12.86 -10.43
C LYS A 140 -19.50 -11.93 -10.95
N ILE A 141 -19.75 -11.98 -12.25
CA ILE A 141 -20.86 -11.28 -12.87
C ILE A 141 -22.12 -12.11 -12.62
N VAL A 142 -23.10 -11.49 -11.98
CA VAL A 142 -24.41 -12.09 -11.74
C VAL A 142 -25.42 -11.29 -12.54
N TYR A 143 -25.89 -11.87 -13.64
CA TYR A 143 -26.93 -11.25 -14.46
C TYR A 143 -28.26 -11.27 -13.68
N GLU A 144 -28.78 -10.08 -13.39
CA GLU A 144 -30.13 -9.92 -12.86
C GLU A 144 -31.09 -9.74 -14.04
N GLY A 145 -31.66 -10.84 -14.54
CA GLY A 145 -32.73 -10.90 -15.55
C GLY A 145 -32.77 -12.30 -16.20
N GLU A 146 -33.88 -13.03 -16.36
CA GLU A 146 -35.31 -12.80 -16.13
C GLU A 146 -35.89 -14.04 -15.40
N GLY A 147 -36.81 -13.82 -14.45
CA GLY A 147 -37.70 -14.86 -13.94
C GLY A 147 -39.12 -14.59 -14.43
#